data_AF-A0A920L8M7-F1
#
_entry.id   AF-A0A920L8M7-F1
#
_cell.length_a   1.000
_cell.length_b   1.000
_cell.length_c   1.000
_cell.angle_alpha   90.00
_cell.angle_beta   90.00
_cell.angle_gamma   90.00
#
_symmetry.space_group_name_H-M   'P 1'
#
loop_
_entity.id
_entity.type
_entity.pdbx_description
1 polymer ?
#
loop_
_entity_poly.entity_id
_entity_poly.type
_entity_poly.pdbx_seq_one_letter_code
_entity_poly.pdbx_strand_id
1 'polypeptide(L)' 'MPALKYIKGKYYDFVYDILNSLSCKNRGLFNRNYVDNLLKSPNSNLTAIKGNKLWHLAATEYWLQKH' A
#
# COMPACT_ATOMS: atom_id res chain seq x y z
N MET A 1 16.46 -8.72 4.43
CA MET A 1 16.16 -7.43 5.08
C MET A 1 14.77 -7.47 5.72
N PRO A 2 14.61 -7.29 7.05
CA PRO A 2 13.33 -7.44 7.76
C PRO A 2 12.33 -6.28 7.53
N ALA A 3 12.75 -5.20 6.86
CA ALA A 3 11.97 -3.98 6.70
C ALA A 3 10.71 -4.14 5.82
N LEU A 4 10.67 -5.13 4.92
CA LEU A 4 9.46 -5.43 4.13
C LEU A 4 8.38 -6.20 4.92
N LYS A 5 8.71 -6.68 6.13
CA LYS A 5 7.84 -7.56 6.92
C LYS A 5 6.86 -6.77 7.80
N TYR A 6 7.17 -5.51 8.10
CA TYR A 6 6.34 -4.63 8.90
C TYR A 6 6.29 -3.24 8.28
N ILE A 7 5.21 -2.95 7.55
CA ILE A 7 4.89 -1.58 7.19
C ILE A 7 4.46 -0.87 8.49
N LYS A 8 5.40 -0.21 9.16
CA LYS A 8 5.19 0.58 10.38
C LYS A 8 5.96 1.89 10.28
N GLY A 9 5.37 2.96 10.81
CA GLY A 9 5.96 4.31 10.77
C GLY A 9 6.16 4.80 9.34
N LYS A 10 7.36 5.29 9.02
CA LYS A 10 7.68 5.96 7.74
C LYS A 10 7.32 5.16 6.48
N TYR A 11 7.36 3.83 6.51
CA TYR A 11 6.95 3.01 5.37
C TYR A 11 5.42 2.95 5.20
N TYR A 12 4.66 2.99 6.31
CA TYR A 12 3.20 3.13 6.24
C TYR A 12 2.83 4.48 5.66
N ASP A 13 3.44 5.54 6.16
CA ASP A 13 3.21 6.89 5.64
C ASP A 13 3.52 7.00 4.15
N PHE A 14 4.64 6.42 3.71
CA PHE A 14 5.00 6.40 2.29
C PHE A 14 3.97 5.66 1.42
N VAL A 15 3.54 4.47 1.87
CA VAL A 15 2.54 3.66 1.17
C VAL A 15 1.16 4.33 1.17
N TYR A 16 0.79 4.92 2.30
CA TYR A 16 -0.44 5.68 2.47
C TYR A 16 -0.45 6.88 1.53
N ASP A 17 0.64 7.65 1.48
CA ASP A 17 0.77 8.83 0.64
C ASP A 17 0.67 8.48 -0.85
N ILE A 18 1.38 7.45 -1.31
CA ILE A 18 1.31 6.98 -2.71
C ILE A 18 -0.10 6.52 -3.07
N LEU A 19 -0.73 5.69 -2.23
CA LEU A 19 -2.06 5.16 -2.51
C LEU A 19 -3.15 6.24 -2.43
N ASN A 20 -2.93 7.28 -1.63
CA ASN A 20 -3.84 8.41 -1.46
C ASN A 20 -3.50 9.61 -2.38
N SER A 21 -2.44 9.49 -3.19
CA SER A 21 -2.01 10.49 -4.17
C SER A 21 -3.06 10.70 -5.24
N LEU A 22 -3.11 11.92 -5.79
CA LEU A 22 -4.04 12.28 -6.86
C LEU A 22 -3.83 11.40 -8.10
N SER A 23 -2.59 11.03 -8.44
CA SER A 23 -2.30 10.19 -9.60
C SER A 23 -2.98 8.82 -9.51
N CYS A 24 -2.94 8.21 -8.32
CA CYS A 24 -3.57 6.92 -8.03
C CYS A 24 -5.10 7.03 -8.11
N LYS A 25 -5.65 8.11 -7.56
CA LYS A 25 -7.10 8.41 -7.60
C LYS A 25 -7.60 8.69 -9.01
N ASN A 26 -6.81 9.40 -9.80
CA ASN A 26 -7.15 9.76 -11.18
C ASN A 26 -7.05 8.55 -12.12
N ARG A 27 -6.09 7.64 -11.87
CA ARG A 27 -5.99 6.36 -12.60
C ARG A 27 -7.15 5.41 -12.29
N GLY A 28 -7.73 5.46 -11.07
CA GLY A 28 -8.86 4.61 -10.69
C GLY A 28 -8.58 3.11 -10.71
N LEU A 29 -7.29 2.70 -10.73
CA LEU A 29 -6.85 1.31 -10.86
C LEU A 29 -7.10 0.47 -9.60
N PHE A 30 -7.15 1.12 -8.43
CA PHE A 30 -7.33 0.44 -7.16
C PHE A 30 -8.71 0.70 -6.58
N ASN A 31 -9.35 -0.36 -6.09
CA ASN A 31 -10.61 -0.22 -5.37
C ASN A 31 -10.35 0.47 -4.02
N ARG A 32 -10.78 1.74 -3.92
CA ARG A 32 -10.56 2.59 -2.76
C ARG A 32 -11.13 2.02 -1.48
N ASN A 33 -12.32 1.41 -1.55
CA ASN A 33 -12.93 0.75 -0.39
C ASN A 33 -12.09 -0.45 0.09
N TYR A 34 -11.48 -1.17 -0.85
CA TYR A 34 -10.59 -2.28 -0.52
C TYR A 34 -9.27 -1.80 0.10
N VAL A 35 -8.68 -0.75 -0.46
CA VAL A 35 -7.45 -0.11 0.06
C VAL A 35 -7.69 0.48 1.45
N ASP A 36 -8.80 1.18 1.66
CA ASP A 36 -9.17 1.79 2.94
C ASP A 36 -9.37 0.71 4.03
N ASN A 37 -10.02 -0.40 3.70
CA ASN A 37 -10.14 -1.56 4.59
C ASN A 37 -8.78 -2.19 4.94
N LEU A 38 -7.86 -2.26 3.97
CA LEU A 38 -6.49 -2.73 4.21
C LEU A 38 -5.70 -1.74 5.09
N LEU A 39 -5.88 -0.43 4.90
CA LEU A 39 -5.24 0.63 5.67
C LEU A 39 -5.78 0.74 7.10
N LYS A 40 -7.06 0.43 7.31
CA LYS A 40 -7.70 0.32 8.64
C LYS A 40 -7.21 -0.89 9.43
N SER A 41 -6.85 -1.98 8.74
CA SER A 41 -6.39 -3.23 9.35
C SER A 41 -5.01 -3.67 8.84
N PRO A 42 -3.96 -2.84 8.99
CA PRO A 42 -2.65 -3.08 8.37
C PRO A 42 -1.92 -4.30 8.95
N ASN A 43 -2.25 -4.68 10.20
CA ASN A 43 -1.69 -5.86 10.88
C ASN A 43 -2.68 -7.03 10.99
N SER A 44 -3.96 -6.85 10.66
CA SER A 44 -4.96 -7.93 10.74
C SER A 44 -5.04 -8.74 9.46
N ASN A 45 -4.65 -8.16 8.31
CA ASN A 45 -4.61 -8.81 7.00
C ASN A 45 -3.20 -9.25 6.60
N LEU A 46 -2.42 -9.77 7.56
CA LEU A 46 -1.17 -10.43 7.24
C LEU A 46 -1.48 -11.72 6.48
N THR A 47 -0.97 -11.83 5.24
CA THR A 47 -1.02 -13.09 4.50
C THR A 47 -0.28 -14.19 5.27
N ALA A 48 -0.54 -15.47 4.97
CA ALA A 48 0.10 -16.62 5.63
C ALA A 48 1.65 -16.55 5.63
N ILE A 49 2.23 -15.78 4.71
CA ILE A 49 3.68 -15.58 4.55
C ILE A 49 4.17 -14.28 5.23
N LYS A 50 3.32 -13.61 6.02
CA LYS A 50 3.57 -12.29 6.65
C LYS A 50 3.94 -11.20 5.63
N GLY A 51 3.49 -11.33 4.39
CA GLY A 51 3.68 -10.34 3.33
C GLY A 51 2.59 -9.28 3.37
N ASN A 52 2.97 -8.00 3.29
CA ASN A 52 2.02 -6.91 3.36
C ASN A 52 1.47 -6.57 1.96
N LYS A 53 0.17 -6.82 1.75
CA LYS A 53 -0.52 -6.56 0.48
C LYS A 53 -0.48 -5.08 0.08
N LEU A 54 -0.46 -4.16 1.05
CA LEU A 54 -0.36 -2.72 0.79
C LEU A 54 0.96 -2.35 0.09
N TRP A 55 2.05 -3.04 0.41
CA TRP A 55 3.34 -2.78 -0.24
C TRP A 55 3.30 -3.12 -1.72
N HIS A 56 2.72 -4.26 -2.11
CA HIS A 56 2.61 -4.62 -3.52
C HIS A 56 1.79 -3.59 -4.30
N LEU A 57 0.70 -3.08 -3.70
CA LEU A 57 -0.14 -2.05 -4.33
C LEU A 57 0.64 -0.74 -4.50
N ALA A 58 1.28 -0.25 -3.44
CA ALA A 58 2.06 0.98 -3.50
C ALA A 58 3.29 0.88 -4.39
N ALA A 59 3.99 -0.25 -4.41
CA ALA A 59 5.14 -0.46 -5.29
C ALA A 59 4.72 -0.42 -6.77
N THR A 60 3.57 -1.02 -7.10
CA THR A 60 3.01 -0.99 -8.45
C THR A 60 2.63 0.44 -8.84
N GLU A 61 1.91 1.15 -7.98
CA GLU A 61 1.51 2.54 -8.24
C GLU A 61 2.72 3.47 -8.33
N TYR A 62 3.72 3.29 -7.47
CA TYR A 62 4.95 4.06 -7.52
C TYR A 62 5.70 3.85 -8.84
N TRP A 63 5.74 2.62 -9.35
CA TRP A 63 6.30 2.33 -10.66
C TRP A 63 5.51 3.03 -11.78
N LEU A 64 4.18 3.01 -11.72
CA LEU A 64 3.29 3.72 -12.65
C LEU A 64 3.33 5.25 -12.55
N GLN A 65 3.83 5.82 -11.46
CA GLN A 65 4.09 7.26 -11.34
C GLN A 65 5.47 7.64 -11.84
N LYS A 66 6.42 6.70 -11.82
CA LYS A 66 7.80 6.90 -12.31
C LYS A 66 7.98 6.60 -13.80
N HIS A 67 7.03 5.94 -14.44
CA HIS A 67 6.97 5.66 -15.88
C HIS A 67 5.66 6.18 -16.45
#